data_AF-A0A317GVX5-F1
#
_entry.id   AF-A0A317GVX5-F1
#
_cell.length_a   1.000
_cell.length_b   1.000
_cell.length_c   1.000
_cell.angle_alpha   90.00
_cell.angle_beta   90.00
_cell.angle_gamma   90.00
#
_symmetry.space_group_name_H-M   'P 1'
#
loop_
_entity.id
_entity.type
_entity.pdbx_description
1 polymer ?
#
loop_
_entity_poly.entity_id
_entity_poly.type
_entity_poly.pdbx_seq_one_letter_code
_entity_poly.pdbx_strand_id
1 'polypeptide(L)'
;MWKILIERGNLGFSAAHFITFDGICEPLHGHNYGVRVEAFGPLTPDSYVLDFVMLKAIVRELCKDWDHRFLLPLKNPHLQITEHDEAWELVFDPKTRYILAKSAVVPLDIDNATAERLAQLLAERIARSLYDRQQGRLLTHLTVGIEETEMQTAFYTLDLTEAAASGKPPSAGTSGSSGAL
;
A
#
# COMPACT_ATOMS: atom_id res chain seq x y z
N MET A 1 -17.96 19.11 1.09
CA MET A 1 -17.24 17.99 1.75
C MET A 1 -15.87 18.50 2.13
N TRP A 2 -15.41 18.23 3.35
CA TRP A 2 -14.12 18.70 3.84
C TRP A 2 -13.06 17.62 3.60
N LYS A 3 -11.80 18.02 3.53
CA LYS A 3 -10.67 17.09 3.48
C LYS A 3 -9.52 17.55 4.33
N ILE A 4 -8.73 16.60 4.79
CA ILE A 4 -7.42 16.83 5.36
C ILE A 4 -6.35 16.16 4.50
N LEU A 5 -5.14 16.72 4.51
CA LEU A 5 -3.97 16.20 3.81
C LEU A 5 -2.83 16.08 4.82
N ILE A 6 -2.20 14.92 4.87
CA ILE A 6 -0.87 14.74 5.46
C ILE A 6 0.11 14.29 4.38
N GLU A 7 1.25 14.99 4.33
CA GLU A 7 2.39 14.66 3.49
C GLU A 7 3.65 15.23 4.17
N ARG A 8 4.82 14.75 3.76
CA ARG A 8 6.12 15.15 4.33
C ARG A 8 6.22 14.83 5.84
N GLY A 9 7.27 15.33 6.50
CA GLY A 9 7.44 15.17 7.95
C GLY A 9 7.70 13.73 8.39
N ASN A 10 8.58 13.04 7.66
CA ASN A 10 8.95 11.63 7.87
C ASN A 10 7.77 10.65 7.68
N LEU A 11 7.03 10.83 6.58
CA LEU A 11 6.02 9.91 6.09
C LEU A 11 6.55 9.25 4.83
N GLY A 12 7.06 8.04 4.97
CA GLY A 12 7.79 7.34 3.93
C GLY A 12 8.52 6.11 4.46
N PHE A 13 9.15 5.38 3.55
CA PHE A 13 9.97 4.19 3.82
C PHE A 13 11.00 4.03 2.71
N SER A 14 12.16 3.47 3.05
CA SER A 14 13.20 3.12 2.07
C SER A 14 13.13 1.63 1.78
N ALA A 15 12.94 1.22 0.53
CA ALA A 15 12.81 -0.20 0.21
C ALA A 15 13.43 -0.54 -1.15
N ALA A 16 13.82 -1.81 -1.28
CA ALA A 16 14.28 -2.39 -2.53
C ALA A 16 13.12 -3.08 -3.25
N HIS A 17 13.11 -3.04 -4.58
CA HIS A 17 12.14 -3.74 -5.41
C HIS A 17 12.69 -3.96 -6.83
N PHE A 18 11.88 -4.65 -7.61
CA PHE A 18 11.85 -4.57 -9.06
C PHE A 18 10.40 -4.78 -9.48
N ILE A 19 10.04 -4.31 -10.68
CA ILE A 19 8.77 -4.56 -11.33
C ILE A 19 8.95 -5.38 -12.61
N THR A 20 7.87 -6.05 -13.01
CA THR A 20 7.76 -6.72 -14.30
C THR A 20 6.82 -5.93 -15.20
N PHE A 21 7.22 -5.63 -16.42
CA PHE A 21 6.39 -4.92 -17.41
C PHE A 21 6.80 -5.34 -18.82
N ASP A 22 5.86 -5.36 -19.78
CA ASP A 22 6.14 -5.71 -21.20
C ASP A 22 7.02 -6.97 -21.41
N GLY A 23 6.83 -7.99 -20.58
CA GLY A 23 7.59 -9.24 -20.66
C GLY A 23 9.06 -9.14 -20.21
N ILE A 24 9.44 -8.04 -19.57
CA ILE A 24 10.76 -7.85 -18.94
C ILE A 24 10.63 -7.71 -17.42
N CYS A 25 11.72 -8.02 -16.72
CA CYS A 25 11.94 -7.70 -15.32
C CYS A 25 13.04 -6.66 -15.26
N GLU A 26 12.76 -5.52 -14.62
CA GLU A 26 13.81 -4.52 -14.45
C GLU A 26 14.89 -4.98 -13.46
N PRO A 27 16.08 -4.37 -13.49
CA PRO A 27 17.11 -4.63 -12.49
C PRO A 27 16.64 -4.28 -11.08
N LEU A 28 17.06 -5.09 -10.10
CA LEU A 28 16.84 -4.79 -8.69
C LEU A 28 17.47 -3.45 -8.31
N HIS A 29 16.69 -2.61 -7.65
CA HIS A 29 17.11 -1.31 -7.15
C HIS A 29 16.25 -0.92 -5.93
N GLY A 30 16.20 0.36 -5.56
CA GLY A 30 15.35 0.82 -4.46
C GLY A 30 15.13 2.32 -4.45
N HIS A 31 14.18 2.74 -3.61
CA HIS A 31 13.72 4.11 -3.51
C HIS A 31 13.54 4.54 -2.06
N ASN A 32 13.52 5.86 -1.87
CA ASN A 32 13.01 6.51 -0.67
C ASN A 32 11.58 6.94 -0.95
N TYR A 33 10.63 6.06 -0.68
CA TYR A 33 9.22 6.31 -1.01
C TYR A 33 8.63 7.39 -0.11
N GLY A 34 8.03 8.42 -0.71
CA GLY A 34 7.21 9.41 -0.02
C GLY A 34 5.75 8.97 0.08
N VAL A 35 5.11 9.25 1.22
CA VAL A 35 3.69 8.92 1.42
C VAL A 35 2.85 10.17 1.63
N ARG A 36 1.75 10.25 0.86
CA ARG A 36 0.70 11.26 0.97
C ARG A 36 -0.63 10.60 1.32
N VAL A 37 -1.39 11.17 2.24
CA VAL A 37 -2.73 10.68 2.59
C VAL A 37 -3.72 11.82 2.67
N GLU A 38 -4.82 11.69 1.93
CA GLU A 38 -6.00 12.55 2.01
C GLU A 38 -7.18 11.79 2.60
N ALA A 39 -7.84 12.38 3.59
CA ALA A 39 -9.05 11.81 4.19
C ALA A 39 -10.21 12.79 4.04
N PHE A 40 -11.34 12.31 3.53
CA PHE A 40 -12.51 13.11 3.17
C PHE A 40 -13.68 12.78 4.08
N GLY A 41 -14.39 13.80 4.56
CA GLY A 41 -15.55 13.62 5.44
C GLY A 41 -16.25 14.92 5.81
N PRO A 42 -17.34 14.85 6.60
CA PRO A 42 -17.88 16.00 7.30
C PRO A 42 -16.96 16.40 8.45
N LEU A 43 -17.24 17.55 9.08
CA LEU A 43 -16.63 17.88 10.36
C LEU A 43 -17.32 17.08 11.48
N THR A 44 -16.56 16.63 12.46
CA THR A 44 -17.04 16.15 13.75
C THR A 44 -17.71 17.29 14.53
N PRO A 45 -18.41 17.00 15.66
CA PRO A 45 -18.93 18.04 16.55
C PRO A 45 -17.88 19.05 17.03
N ASP A 46 -16.61 18.63 17.16
CA ASP A 46 -15.51 19.52 17.55
C ASP A 46 -14.82 20.17 16.33
N SER A 47 -15.46 20.16 15.16
CA SER A 47 -15.06 20.92 13.97
C SER A 47 -13.75 20.48 13.28
N TYR A 48 -13.45 19.18 13.26
CA TYR A 48 -12.33 18.61 12.48
C TYR A 48 -12.77 17.38 11.68
N VAL A 49 -12.05 16.98 10.63
CA VAL A 49 -12.40 15.76 9.83
C VAL A 49 -11.88 14.49 10.51
N LEU A 50 -10.58 14.50 10.85
CA LEU A 50 -9.87 13.41 11.51
C LEU A 50 -8.64 14.00 12.22
N ASP A 51 -8.23 13.41 13.34
CA ASP A 51 -7.01 13.84 14.03
C ASP A 51 -5.75 13.54 13.20
N PHE A 52 -5.01 14.61 12.86
CA PHE A 52 -3.75 14.55 12.13
C PHE A 52 -2.65 13.76 12.85
N VAL A 53 -2.57 13.86 14.17
CA VAL A 53 -1.52 13.21 14.96
C VAL A 53 -1.71 11.70 14.93
N MET A 54 -2.95 11.27 15.15
CA MET A 54 -3.33 9.87 15.07
C MET A 54 -3.13 9.30 13.65
N LEU A 55 -3.59 10.01 12.60
CA LEU A 55 -3.40 9.53 11.22
C LEU A 55 -1.91 9.41 10.88
N LYS A 56 -1.08 10.39 11.25
CA LYS A 56 0.38 10.31 11.05
C LYS A 56 1.00 9.13 11.79
N ALA A 57 0.56 8.83 13.01
CA ALA A 57 1.06 7.70 13.78
C ALA A 57 0.76 6.36 13.08
N ILE A 58 -0.47 6.17 12.60
CA ILE A 58 -0.88 4.98 11.83
C ILE A 58 0.00 4.83 10.59
N VAL A 59 0.13 5.90 9.79
CA VAL A 59 0.88 5.82 8.53
C VAL A 59 2.35 5.47 8.78
N ARG A 60 2.99 6.07 9.79
CA ARG A 60 4.38 5.76 10.15
C ARG A 60 4.56 4.32 10.62
N GLU A 61 3.64 3.80 11.42
CA GLU A 61 3.65 2.41 11.87
C GLU A 61 3.61 1.47 10.66
N LEU A 62 2.69 1.69 9.72
CA LEU A 62 2.56 0.87 8.52
C LEU A 62 3.75 0.99 7.57
N CYS A 63 4.34 2.18 7.43
CA CYS A 63 5.56 2.39 6.64
C CYS A 63 6.76 1.66 7.22
N LYS A 64 6.87 1.61 8.56
CA LYS A 64 7.97 0.91 9.24
C LYS A 64 7.99 -0.59 8.93
N ASP A 65 6.84 -1.19 8.65
CA ASP A 65 6.76 -2.60 8.23
C ASP A 65 7.42 -2.85 6.87
N TRP A 66 7.52 -1.83 6.03
CA TRP A 66 8.10 -1.88 4.68
C TRP A 66 9.53 -1.36 4.62
N ASP A 67 9.92 -0.58 5.63
CA ASP A 67 11.20 0.11 5.68
C ASP A 67 12.41 -0.85 5.77
N HIS A 68 13.45 -0.52 5.01
CA HIS A 68 14.71 -1.26 4.87
C HIS A 68 14.57 -2.72 4.45
N ARG A 69 13.59 -3.04 3.59
CA ARG A 69 13.32 -4.40 3.13
C ARG A 69 13.09 -4.47 1.61
N PHE A 70 13.06 -5.70 1.09
CA PHE A 70 12.66 -6.00 -0.27
C PHE A 70 11.15 -6.24 -0.35
N LEU A 71 10.45 -5.53 -1.24
CA LEU A 71 9.01 -5.66 -1.45
C LEU A 71 8.72 -6.80 -2.43
N LEU A 72 8.15 -7.90 -1.95
CA LEU A 72 7.86 -9.09 -2.76
C LEU A 72 6.37 -9.14 -3.15
N PRO A 73 6.01 -8.92 -4.43
CA PRO A 73 4.62 -9.09 -4.89
C PRO A 73 4.27 -10.58 -5.05
N LEU A 74 3.58 -11.16 -4.07
CA LEU A 74 3.27 -12.59 -4.01
C LEU A 74 2.37 -13.08 -5.14
N LYS A 75 1.59 -12.20 -5.77
CA LYS A 75 0.67 -12.53 -6.85
C LYS A 75 1.25 -12.23 -8.24
N ASN A 76 2.55 -11.98 -8.35
CA ASN A 76 3.15 -11.64 -9.63
C ASN A 76 3.09 -12.83 -10.60
N PRO A 77 2.38 -12.71 -11.74
CA PRO A 77 2.17 -13.82 -12.67
C PRO A 77 3.42 -14.21 -13.47
N HIS A 78 4.46 -13.39 -13.43
CA HIS A 78 5.72 -13.58 -14.15
C HIS A 78 6.85 -14.12 -13.28
N LEU A 79 6.64 -14.24 -11.96
CA LEU A 79 7.63 -14.78 -11.02
C LEU A 79 7.26 -16.18 -10.57
N GLN A 80 8.24 -17.08 -10.59
CA GLN A 80 8.18 -18.28 -9.77
C GLN A 80 8.74 -17.93 -8.40
N ILE A 81 7.86 -17.99 -7.39
CA ILE A 81 8.18 -17.64 -6.01
C ILE A 81 8.15 -18.92 -5.19
N THR A 82 9.27 -19.23 -4.52
CA THR A 82 9.38 -20.35 -3.59
C THR A 82 9.74 -19.83 -2.20
N GLU A 83 8.94 -20.19 -1.20
CA GLU A 83 9.26 -19.95 0.20
C GLU A 83 10.06 -21.16 0.74
N HIS A 84 11.26 -20.90 1.25
CA HIS A 84 12.08 -21.87 1.97
C HIS A 84 12.00 -21.57 3.48
N ASP A 85 12.68 -22.36 4.34
CA ASP A 85 12.62 -22.13 5.80
C ASP A 85 13.14 -20.73 6.19
N GLU A 86 14.31 -20.33 5.68
CA GLU A 86 15.02 -19.09 6.06
C GLU A 86 15.15 -18.07 4.91
N ALA A 87 14.61 -18.37 3.73
CA ALA A 87 14.76 -17.53 2.54
C ALA A 87 13.54 -17.54 1.62
N TRP A 88 13.47 -16.51 0.78
CA TRP A 88 12.63 -16.45 -0.40
C TRP A 88 13.51 -16.64 -1.64
N GLU A 89 13.03 -17.44 -2.57
CA GLU A 89 13.64 -17.61 -3.89
C GLU A 89 12.69 -17.08 -4.97
N LEU A 90 13.23 -16.20 -5.82
CA LEU A 90 12.51 -15.52 -6.89
C LEU A 90 13.19 -15.83 -8.22
N VAL A 91 12.44 -16.38 -9.16
CA VAL A 91 12.93 -16.69 -10.52
C VAL A 91 12.01 -16.03 -11.54
N PHE A 92 12.55 -15.10 -12.32
CA PHE A 92 11.85 -14.52 -13.48
C PHE A 92 12.16 -15.31 -14.75
N ASP A 93 13.44 -15.61 -14.97
CA ASP A 93 13.92 -16.41 -16.09
C ASP A 93 15.21 -17.16 -15.68
N PRO A 94 15.80 -18.03 -16.54
CA PRO A 94 17.00 -18.80 -16.19
C PRO A 94 18.25 -17.96 -15.84
N LYS A 95 18.29 -16.67 -16.21
CA LYS A 95 19.41 -15.75 -15.93
C LYS A 95 19.12 -14.84 -14.74
N THR A 96 17.84 -14.63 -14.41
CA THR A 96 17.38 -13.69 -13.39
C THR A 96 16.78 -14.45 -12.21
N ARG A 97 17.63 -14.68 -11.19
CA ARG A 97 17.30 -15.42 -9.97
C ARG A 97 17.85 -14.69 -8.74
N TYR A 98 17.02 -14.54 -7.72
CA TYR A 98 17.38 -13.94 -6.43
C TYR A 98 17.03 -14.88 -5.28
N ILE A 99 17.90 -14.92 -4.26
CA ILE A 99 17.64 -15.61 -2.99
C ILE A 99 17.88 -14.59 -1.88
N LEU A 100 16.85 -14.32 -1.09
CA LEU A 100 16.84 -13.28 -0.07
C LEU A 100 16.44 -13.88 1.27
N ALA A 101 17.13 -13.51 2.36
CA ALA A 101 16.77 -13.96 3.70
C ALA A 101 15.35 -13.50 4.07
N LYS A 102 14.58 -14.33 4.78
CA LYS A 102 13.20 -13.99 5.20
C LYS A 102 13.11 -12.65 5.93
N SER A 103 14.08 -12.37 6.79
CA SER A 103 14.13 -11.12 7.57
C SER A 103 14.28 -9.87 6.70
N ALA A 104 14.78 -10.00 5.47
CA ALA A 104 14.99 -8.91 4.54
C ALA A 104 13.81 -8.69 3.59
N VAL A 105 12.78 -9.53 3.60
CA VAL A 105 11.65 -9.49 2.66
C VAL A 105 10.36 -9.08 3.37
N VAL A 106 9.52 -8.32 2.68
CA VAL A 106 8.11 -8.14 3.02
C VAL A 106 7.27 -8.80 1.93
N PRO A 107 6.59 -9.92 2.21
CA PRO A 107 5.63 -10.48 1.29
C PRO A 107 4.37 -9.59 1.24
N LEU A 108 4.00 -9.15 0.04
CA LEU A 108 2.86 -8.27 -0.20
C LEU A 108 1.84 -9.00 -1.08
N ASP A 109 0.56 -8.90 -0.70
CA ASP A 109 -0.55 -9.55 -1.41
C ASP A 109 -0.99 -8.77 -2.66
N ILE A 110 -0.03 -8.46 -3.54
CA ILE A 110 -0.19 -7.67 -4.77
C ILE A 110 0.47 -8.37 -5.95
N ASP A 111 0.02 -8.03 -7.15
CA ASP A 111 0.48 -8.61 -8.43
C ASP A 111 1.76 -7.95 -8.97
N ASN A 112 2.06 -6.72 -8.57
CA ASN A 112 3.30 -6.04 -8.94
C ASN A 112 3.66 -4.99 -7.88
N ALA A 113 4.95 -4.70 -7.71
CA ALA A 113 5.45 -3.75 -6.71
C ALA A 113 5.52 -2.31 -7.25
N THR A 114 4.52 -1.90 -8.04
CA THR A 114 4.44 -0.53 -8.59
C THR A 114 3.89 0.44 -7.55
N ALA A 115 4.17 1.74 -7.71
CA ALA A 115 3.65 2.78 -6.83
C ALA A 115 2.11 2.76 -6.70
N GLU A 116 1.36 2.42 -7.76
CA GLU A 116 -0.11 2.30 -7.74
C GLU A 116 -0.57 1.18 -6.80
N ARG A 117 0.05 0.00 -6.88
CA ARG A 117 -0.31 -1.16 -6.06
C ARG A 117 0.09 -0.97 -4.61
N LEU A 118 1.23 -0.33 -4.36
CA LEU A 118 1.64 0.08 -3.02
C LEU A 118 0.68 1.11 -2.43
N ALA A 119 0.21 2.08 -3.23
CA ALA A 119 -0.78 3.07 -2.79
C ALA A 119 -2.11 2.40 -2.42
N GLN A 120 -2.58 1.45 -3.24
CA GLN A 120 -3.78 0.66 -2.96
C GLN A 120 -3.64 -0.10 -1.65
N LEU A 121 -2.59 -0.91 -1.52
CA LEU A 121 -2.37 -1.74 -0.34
C LEU A 121 -2.26 -0.89 0.93
N LEU A 122 -1.54 0.23 0.86
CA LEU A 122 -1.40 1.12 2.01
C LEU A 122 -2.74 1.79 2.38
N ALA A 123 -3.56 2.19 1.40
CA ALA A 123 -4.90 2.75 1.66
C ALA A 123 -5.78 1.75 2.40
N GLU A 124 -5.81 0.49 1.95
CA GLU A 124 -6.58 -0.58 2.59
C GLU A 124 -6.09 -0.85 4.03
N ARG A 125 -4.76 -0.86 4.25
CA ARG A 125 -4.17 -1.03 5.59
C ARG A 125 -4.47 0.13 6.53
N ILE A 126 -4.40 1.37 6.04
CA ILE A 126 -4.78 2.57 6.82
C ILE A 126 -6.26 2.51 7.19
N ALA A 127 -7.13 2.23 6.23
CA ALA A 127 -8.57 2.16 6.45
C ALA A 127 -8.94 1.07 7.48
N ARG A 128 -8.28 -0.10 7.41
CA ARG A 128 -8.43 -1.16 8.42
C ARG A 128 -7.96 -0.72 9.80
N SER A 129 -6.79 -0.09 9.91
CA SER A 129 -6.28 0.43 11.19
C SER A 129 -7.21 1.48 11.81
N LEU A 130 -7.79 2.35 10.99
CA LEU A 130 -8.81 3.32 11.43
C LEU A 130 -10.07 2.61 11.94
N TYR A 131 -10.57 1.62 11.19
CA TYR A 131 -11.72 0.81 11.57
C TYR A 131 -11.51 0.09 12.92
N ASP A 132 -10.38 -0.59 13.08
CA ASP A 132 -10.04 -1.35 14.31
C ASP A 132 -9.93 -0.44 15.54
N ARG A 133 -9.46 0.80 15.35
CA ARG A 133 -9.38 1.84 16.38
C ARG A 133 -10.70 2.59 16.59
N GLN A 134 -11.75 2.22 15.85
CA GLN A 134 -13.06 2.89 15.84
C GLN A 134 -12.99 4.39 15.50
N GLN A 135 -12.00 4.78 14.69
CA GLN A 135 -11.78 6.14 14.21
C GLN A 135 -12.26 6.29 12.77
N GLY A 136 -12.51 7.54 12.34
CA GLY A 136 -12.81 7.83 10.93
C GLY A 136 -14.13 7.26 10.41
N ARG A 137 -15.10 6.95 11.29
CA ARG A 137 -16.43 6.42 10.89
C ARG A 137 -17.22 7.32 9.94
N LEU A 138 -16.92 8.61 9.94
CA LEU A 138 -17.57 9.60 9.07
C LEU A 138 -16.81 9.82 7.76
N LEU A 139 -15.68 9.14 7.55
CA LEU A 139 -14.92 9.29 6.31
C LEU A 139 -15.69 8.64 5.16
N THR A 140 -15.69 9.33 4.03
CA THR A 140 -16.31 8.85 2.78
C THR A 140 -15.26 8.31 1.83
N HIS A 141 -14.06 8.91 1.82
CA HIS A 141 -12.96 8.49 0.94
C HIS A 141 -11.63 8.61 1.67
N LEU A 142 -10.69 7.75 1.28
CA LEU A 142 -9.29 7.82 1.66
C LEU A 142 -8.43 7.70 0.40
N THR A 143 -7.66 8.74 0.08
CA THR A 143 -6.71 8.72 -1.02
C THR A 143 -5.30 8.58 -0.47
N VAL A 144 -4.54 7.60 -0.97
CA VAL A 144 -3.12 7.45 -0.66
C VAL A 144 -2.31 7.67 -1.92
N GLY A 145 -1.22 8.42 -1.79
CA GLY A 145 -0.20 8.60 -2.82
C GLY A 145 1.13 8.00 -2.38
N ILE A 146 1.78 7.29 -3.30
CA ILE A 146 3.16 6.80 -3.16
C ILE A 146 4.03 7.54 -4.19
N GLU A 147 5.00 8.28 -3.69
CA GLU A 147 6.02 8.97 -4.49
C GLU A 147 7.28 8.11 -4.53
N GLU A 148 7.62 7.58 -5.70
CA GLU A 148 8.77 6.67 -5.89
C GLU A 148 10.07 7.44 -6.17
N THR A 149 9.96 8.50 -6.95
CA THR A 149 11.04 9.46 -7.25
C THR A 149 10.46 10.87 -7.14
N GLU A 150 11.29 11.87 -6.87
CA GLU A 150 10.85 13.26 -6.77
C GLU A 150 9.93 13.65 -7.95
N MET A 151 8.74 14.15 -7.60
CA MET A 151 7.68 14.58 -8.52
C MET A 151 6.96 13.48 -9.30
N GLN A 152 7.18 12.20 -8.98
CA GLN A 152 6.51 11.06 -9.60
C GLN A 152 5.70 10.30 -8.54
N THR A 153 4.38 10.53 -8.53
CA THR A 153 3.48 9.99 -7.51
C THR A 153 2.30 9.27 -8.15
N ALA A 154 2.07 8.02 -7.76
CA ALA A 154 0.85 7.27 -8.07
C ALA A 154 -0.15 7.39 -6.93
N PHE A 155 -1.45 7.38 -7.24
CA PHE A 155 -2.52 7.52 -6.26
C PHE A 155 -3.55 6.40 -6.37
N TYR A 156 -4.08 5.98 -5.23
CA TYR A 156 -5.27 5.14 -5.13
C TYR A 156 -6.29 5.79 -4.19
N THR A 157 -7.57 5.75 -4.55
CA THR A 157 -8.67 6.26 -3.71
C THR A 157 -9.61 5.12 -3.35
N LEU A 158 -9.76 4.89 -2.05
CA LEU A 158 -10.69 3.93 -1.48
C LEU A 158 -11.99 4.64 -1.11
N ASP A 159 -13.12 4.12 -1.60
CA ASP A 159 -14.46 4.51 -1.15
C ASP A 159 -14.77 3.80 0.18
N LEU A 160 -15.19 4.57 1.18
CA LEU A 160 -15.50 4.11 2.54
C LEU A 160 -17.00 4.19 2.87
N THR A 161 -17.85 4.64 1.94
CA THR A 161 -19.27 4.87 2.18
C THR A 161 -20.03 3.59 2.54
N GLU A 162 -19.71 2.46 1.91
CA GLU A 162 -20.32 1.15 2.22
C GLU A 162 -19.81 0.52 3.52
N ALA A 163 -18.54 0.74 3.87
CA ALA A 163 -17.94 0.24 5.10
C ALA A 163 -18.55 0.94 6.33
N ALA A 164 -18.79 2.25 6.23
CA ALA A 164 -19.46 3.03 7.26
C ALA A 164 -20.90 2.55 7.52
N ALA A 165 -21.61 2.08 6.49
CA ALA A 165 -22.97 1.58 6.59
C ALA A 165 -23.07 0.13 7.10
N SER A 166 -22.11 -0.73 6.73
CA SER A 166 -22.15 -2.18 6.99
C SER A 166 -21.50 -2.62 8.30
N GLY A 167 -20.70 -1.76 8.94
CA GLY A 167 -19.96 -2.13 10.15
C GLY A 167 -18.99 -3.29 9.91
N LYS A 168 -18.50 -3.45 8.67
CA LYS A 168 -17.45 -4.39 8.29
C LYS A 168 -16.17 -3.63 7.95
N PRO A 169 -14.99 -4.26 8.10
CA PRO A 169 -13.74 -3.61 7.70
C PRO A 169 -13.79 -3.25 6.22
N PRO A 170 -13.26 -2.08 5.84
CA PRO A 170 -13.15 -1.71 4.44
C PRO A 170 -12.25 -2.71 3.70
N SER A 171 -12.77 -3.27 2.62
CA SER A 171 -12.01 -4.05 1.64
C SER A 171 -12.25 -3.41 0.29
N ALA A 172 -11.23 -3.38 -0.59
CA ALA A 172 -11.52 -3.16 -1.99
C ALA A 172 -12.56 -4.21 -2.41
N GLY A 173 -13.73 -3.76 -2.83
CA GLY A 173 -14.74 -4.65 -3.37
C GLY A 173 -14.05 -5.51 -4.44
N THR A 174 -14.12 -6.83 -4.31
CA THR A 174 -13.81 -7.68 -5.46
C THR A 174 -14.79 -7.25 -6.53
N SER A 175 -14.33 -6.50 -7.52
CA SER A 175 -15.01 -6.42 -8.80
C SER A 175 -14.95 -7.82 -9.41
N GLY A 176 -15.86 -8.69 -8.96
CA GLY A 176 -16.39 -9.73 -9.84
C GLY A 176 -17.04 -9.01 -11.02
N SER A 177 -16.89 -9.42 -12.27
CA SER A 177 -16.54 -10.73 -12.79
C SER A 177 -15.76 -10.55 -14.08
N SER A 178 -14.70 -11.35 -14.25
CA SER A 178 -14.39 -11.92 -15.56
C SER A 178 -15.68 -12.54 -16.10
N GLY A 179 -16.29 -11.87 -17.08
CA GLY A 179 -17.30 -12.48 -17.93
C GLY A 179 -16.57 -13.38 -18.91
N ALA A 180 -16.86 -14.68 -18.83
CA ALA A 180 -16.67 -15.65 -19.90
C ALA A 180 -17.19 -15.07 -21.23
N LEU A 181 -16.53 -15.24 -22.38
CA LEU A 181 -16.07 -16.45 -23.08
C LEU A 181 -14.92 -16.09 -24.04
#